data_AF-A0A239KA85-F1
#
_entry.id   AF-A0A239KA85-F1
#
_cell.length_a   1.000
_cell.length_b   1.000
_cell.length_c   1.000
_cell.angle_alpha   90.00
_cell.angle_beta   90.00
_cell.angle_gamma   90.00
#
_symmetry.space_group_name_H-M   'P 1'
#
loop_
_entity.id
_entity.type
_entity.pdbx_description
1 polymer ?
#
loop_
_entity_poly.entity_id
_entity_poly.type
_entity_poly.pdbx_seq_one_letter_code
_entity_poly.pdbx_strand_id
1 'polypeptide(L)'
;MGKYDALGSFLRRWKVRNDAPGVELSFAQIESIVRGLLPRAAADPQWWCMDEQAEPPHRRAWREAGFDAIADMAAERVYFQRR
;
A
#
# COMPACT_ATOMS: atom_id res chain seq x y z
N MET A 1 -9.89 -11.93 -7.49
CA MET A 1 -8.44 -11.68 -7.31
C MET A 1 -8.18 -10.27 -7.76
N GLY A 2 -7.98 -9.36 -6.81
CA GLY A 2 -7.76 -7.95 -7.08
C GLY A 2 -6.31 -7.67 -7.47
N LYS A 3 -6.10 -6.66 -8.31
CA LYS A 3 -4.77 -6.16 -8.71
C LYS A 3 -3.81 -5.96 -7.52
N TYR A 4 -4.32 -5.62 -6.34
CA TYR A 4 -3.54 -5.29 -5.15
C TYR A 4 -3.31 -6.49 -4.19
N ASP A 5 -3.86 -7.67 -4.47
CA ASP A 5 -3.71 -8.86 -3.59
C ASP A 5 -2.23 -9.25 -3.42
N ALA A 6 -1.41 -9.01 -4.46
CA ALA A 6 0.03 -9.23 -4.42
C ALA A 6 0.74 -8.29 -3.42
N LEU A 7 0.31 -7.03 -3.34
CA LEU A 7 0.82 -6.05 -2.39
C LEU A 7 0.44 -6.44 -0.95
N GLY A 8 -0.82 -6.81 -0.72
CA GLY A 8 -1.25 -7.30 0.59
C GLY A 8 -0.48 -8.56 1.04
N SER A 9 -0.25 -9.50 0.12
CA SER A 9 0.56 -10.70 0.40
C SER A 9 2.03 -10.39 0.66
N PHE A 10 2.60 -9.40 -0.03
CA PHE A 10 3.94 -8.89 0.26
C PHE A 10 4.03 -8.32 1.67
N LEU A 11 3.10 -7.43 2.05
CA LEU A 11 3.07 -6.79 3.37
C LEU A 11 2.91 -7.80 4.51
N ARG A 12 2.04 -8.81 4.35
CA ARG A 12 1.90 -9.91 5.33
C ARG A 12 3.20 -10.67 5.53
N ARG A 13 3.90 -11.03 4.44
CA ARG A 13 5.21 -11.70 4.53
C ARG A 13 6.28 -10.80 5.14
N TRP A 14 6.26 -9.51 4.81
CA TRP A 14 7.19 -8.53 5.37
C TRP A 14 7.00 -8.40 6.89
N LYS A 15 5.75 -8.30 7.37
CA LYS A 15 5.40 -8.22 8.81
C LYS A 15 5.93 -9.39 9.62
N VAL A 16 5.90 -10.61 9.07
CA VAL A 16 6.40 -11.82 9.76
C VAL A 16 7.94 -11.84 9.83
N ARG A 17 8.62 -11.22 8.86
CA ARG A 17 10.08 -11.27 8.72
C ARG A 17 10.81 -10.08 9.34
N ASN A 18 10.10 -9.01 9.68
CA ASN A 18 10.68 -7.75 10.11
C ASN A 18 9.96 -7.23 11.36
N ASP A 19 10.71 -6.70 12.31
CA ASP A 19 10.17 -6.13 13.55
C ASP A 19 9.99 -4.59 13.48
N ALA A 20 10.26 -4.00 12.33
CA ALA A 20 10.11 -2.55 12.13
C ALA A 20 8.63 -2.10 12.21
N PRO A 21 8.38 -0.83 12.58
CA PRO A 21 7.02 -0.28 12.69
C PRO A 21 6.29 -0.13 11.35
N GLY A 22 6.99 -0.25 10.22
CA GLY A 22 6.41 -0.15 8.89
C GLY A 22 7.46 -0.29 7.79
N VAL A 23 7.01 -0.27 6.54
CA VAL A 23 7.85 -0.40 5.35
C VAL A 23 7.57 0.72 4.37
N GLU A 24 8.63 1.35 3.87
CA GLU A 24 8.54 2.33 2.80
C GLU A 24 8.73 1.64 1.44
N LEU A 25 7.82 1.90 0.51
CA LEU A 25 7.89 1.43 -0.87
C LEU A 25 7.71 2.61 -1.82
N SER A 26 8.54 2.70 -2.85
CA SER A 26 8.31 3.64 -3.95
C SER A 26 7.17 3.17 -4.85
N PHE A 27 6.61 4.09 -5.63
CA PHE A 27 5.58 3.78 -6.63
C PHE A 27 6.07 2.69 -7.58
N ALA A 28 7.30 2.80 -8.10
CA ALA A 28 7.91 1.80 -8.97
C ALA A 28 8.03 0.40 -8.30
N GLN A 29 8.36 0.35 -7.00
CA GLN A 29 8.40 -0.91 -6.26
C GLN A 29 7.01 -1.51 -6.11
N ILE A 30 6.01 -0.69 -5.82
CA ILE A 30 4.61 -1.12 -5.72
C ILE A 30 4.13 -1.66 -7.06
N GLU A 31 4.40 -0.96 -8.17
CA GLU A 31 4.07 -1.38 -9.53
C GLU A 31 4.71 -2.72 -9.90
N SER A 32 5.96 -2.92 -9.50
CA SER A 32 6.66 -4.20 -9.67
C SER A 32 5.99 -5.33 -8.87
N ILE A 33 5.58 -5.07 -7.62
CA ILE A 33 4.90 -6.05 -6.76
C ILE A 33 3.52 -6.42 -7.33
N VAL A 34 2.73 -5.44 -7.77
CA VAL A 34 1.39 -5.67 -8.35
C VAL A 34 1.43 -6.08 -9.83
N ARG A 35 2.62 -6.11 -10.43
CA ARG A 35 2.88 -6.40 -11.85
C ARG A 35 2.03 -5.55 -12.79
N GLY A 36 1.93 -4.25 -12.48
CA GLY A 36 1.17 -3.30 -13.29
C GLY A 36 1.32 -1.87 -12.79
N LEU A 37 1.00 -0.91 -13.67
CA LEU A 37 1.15 0.51 -13.38
C LEU A 37 0.13 1.00 -12.36
N LEU A 38 0.53 1.91 -11.48
CA LEU A 38 -0.38 2.61 -10.60
C LEU A 38 -1.30 3.51 -11.42
N PRO A 39 -2.58 3.62 -11.07
CA PRO A 39 -3.48 4.54 -11.74
C PRO A 39 -3.06 5.98 -11.47
N ARG A 40 -3.45 6.92 -12.33
CA ARG A 40 -3.24 8.36 -12.10
C ARG A 40 -3.74 8.84 -10.74
N ALA A 41 -4.80 8.21 -10.22
CA ALA A 41 -5.33 8.50 -8.88
C ALA A 41 -4.34 8.22 -7.74
N ALA A 42 -3.33 7.36 -7.93
CA ALA A 42 -2.31 7.09 -6.92
C ALA A 42 -1.35 8.29 -6.68
N ALA A 43 -1.38 9.29 -7.55
CA ALA A 43 -0.70 10.58 -7.35
C ALA A 43 -1.45 11.50 -6.36
N ASP A 44 -2.58 11.06 -5.84
CA ASP A 44 -3.31 11.72 -4.76
C ASP A 44 -3.04 10.99 -3.43
N PRO A 45 -2.50 11.65 -2.38
CA PRO A 45 -2.33 11.04 -1.07
C PRO A 45 -3.63 10.45 -0.50
N GLN A 46 -4.79 11.07 -0.80
CA GLN A 46 -6.10 10.62 -0.34
C GLN A 46 -6.44 9.24 -0.90
N TRP A 47 -5.97 8.89 -2.09
CA TRP A 47 -6.18 7.57 -2.67
C TRP A 47 -5.58 6.44 -1.79
N TRP A 48 -4.48 6.75 -1.08
CA TRP A 48 -3.80 5.84 -0.14
C TRP A 48 -4.40 5.88 1.27
N CYS A 49 -4.70 7.08 1.78
CA CYS A 49 -5.02 7.33 3.19
C CYS A 49 -6.52 7.50 3.52
N MET A 50 -7.41 7.56 2.52
CA MET A 50 -8.80 8.03 2.73
C MET A 50 -9.54 7.30 3.86
N ASP A 51 -10.24 8.09 4.68
CA ASP A 51 -11.17 7.65 5.72
C ASP A 51 -12.61 7.77 5.19
N GLU A 52 -12.89 7.09 4.08
CA GLU A 52 -14.25 7.02 3.54
C GLU A 52 -14.99 5.79 4.04
N GLN A 53 -16.30 5.94 4.27
CA GLN A 53 -17.20 4.88 4.73
C GLN A 53 -17.25 3.66 3.81
N ALA A 54 -16.80 3.79 2.56
CA ALA A 54 -16.55 2.68 1.65
C ALA A 54 -15.04 2.41 1.59
N GLU A 55 -14.63 1.17 1.94
CA GLU A 55 -13.25 0.72 1.81
C GLU A 55 -13.03 0.18 0.38
N PRO A 56 -12.36 0.93 -0.51
CA PRO A 56 -12.20 0.52 -1.89
C PRO A 56 -11.27 -0.71 -1.97
N PRO A 57 -11.42 -1.58 -3.01
CA PRO A 57 -10.72 -2.86 -3.07
C PRO A 57 -9.19 -2.79 -2.99
N HIS A 58 -8.58 -1.67 -3.42
CA HIS A 58 -7.14 -1.46 -3.29
C HIS A 58 -6.69 -1.31 -1.84
N ARG A 59 -7.43 -0.54 -1.03
CA ARG A 59 -7.08 -0.27 0.37
C ARG A 59 -7.20 -1.52 1.25
N ARG A 60 -8.22 -2.33 0.97
CA ARG A 60 -8.44 -3.62 1.61
C ARG A 60 -7.18 -4.49 1.60
N ALA A 61 -6.37 -4.44 0.53
CA ALA A 61 -5.19 -5.28 0.41
C ALA A 61 -4.14 -5.02 1.51
N TRP A 62 -3.84 -3.77 1.86
CA TRP A 62 -2.89 -3.46 2.94
C TRP A 62 -3.55 -3.42 4.32
N ARG A 63 -4.81 -3.03 4.40
CA ARG A 63 -5.58 -3.05 5.66
C ARG A 63 -5.76 -4.46 6.21
N GLU A 64 -6.12 -5.42 5.37
CA GLU A 64 -6.16 -6.85 5.76
C GLU A 64 -4.77 -7.44 6.04
N ALA A 65 -3.70 -6.80 5.54
CA ALA A 65 -2.34 -7.14 5.93
C ALA A 65 -1.94 -6.56 7.30
N GLY A 66 -2.79 -5.72 7.90
CA GLY A 66 -2.55 -5.03 9.17
C GLY A 66 -1.68 -3.79 9.03
N PHE A 67 -1.85 -3.04 7.94
CA PHE A 67 -1.13 -1.80 7.66
C PHE A 67 -2.07 -0.66 7.31
N ASP A 68 -1.67 0.54 7.72
CA ASP A 68 -2.15 1.83 7.22
C ASP A 68 -1.12 2.42 6.25
N ALA A 69 -1.55 3.26 5.32
CA ALA A 69 -0.67 3.86 4.32
C ALA A 69 -0.56 5.36 4.57
N ILE A 70 0.66 5.90 4.45
CA ILE A 70 0.96 7.32 4.48
C ILE A 70 1.82 7.61 3.25
N ALA A 71 1.34 8.45 2.35
CA ALA A 71 1.98 8.63 1.06
C ALA A 71 2.66 9.99 0.95
N ASP A 72 3.93 9.98 0.53
CA ASP A 72 4.75 11.14 0.19
C ASP A 72 4.82 11.25 -1.34
N MET A 73 4.06 12.21 -1.89
CA MET A 73 4.00 12.42 -3.35
C MET A 73 5.26 13.07 -3.89
N ALA A 74 5.98 13.86 -3.09
CA ALA A 74 7.20 14.52 -3.54
C ALA A 74 8.32 13.50 -3.75
N ALA A 75 8.35 12.46 -2.91
CA ALA A 75 9.29 11.35 -3.02
C ALA A 75 8.78 10.17 -3.87
N GLU A 76 7.51 10.19 -4.30
CA GLU A 76 6.79 9.07 -4.94
C GLU A 76 6.87 7.78 -4.11
N ARG A 77 6.60 7.91 -2.81
CA ARG A 77 6.72 6.82 -1.82
C ARG A 77 5.48 6.67 -0.97
N VAL A 78 5.28 5.46 -0.49
CA VAL A 78 4.23 5.12 0.46
C VAL A 78 4.87 4.38 1.63
N TYR A 79 4.71 4.94 2.81
CA TYR A 79 5.03 4.28 4.06
C TYR A 79 3.81 3.48 4.53
N PHE A 80 3.94 2.16 4.57
CA PHE A 80 2.97 1.25 5.13
C PHE A 80 3.30 1.05 6.61
N GLN A 81 2.58 1.74 7.49
CA GLN A 81 2.72 1.65 8.93
C GLN A 81 1.91 0.47 9.47
N ARG A 82 2.49 -0.31 10.40
CA ARG A 82 1.76 -1.38 11.10
C ARG A 82 0.65 -0.79 11.97
N ARG A 83 -0.52 -1.43 11.91
CA ARG A 83 -1.63 -1.21 12.83
C ARG A 83 -1.56 -2.16 14.03
#